data_AF-A0A7S9WVJ8-F1
#
_entry.id   AF-A0A7S9WVJ8-F1
#
_cell.length_a   1.000
_cell.length_b   1.000
_cell.length_c   1.000
_cell.angle_alpha   90.00
_cell.angle_beta   90.00
_cell.angle_gamma   90.00
#
_symmetry.space_group_name_H-M   'P 1'
#
loop_
_entity.id
_entity.type
_entity.pdbx_description
1 polymer ?
#
loop_
_entity_poly.entity_id
_entity_poly.type
_entity_poly.pdbx_seq_one_letter_code
_entity_poly.pdbx_strand_id
1 'polypeptide(L)' 'MNYAEKLKQEEAYKEYEMYLAKQFEESQDGEFEINDDESKKWDYLKKDHQSLEIIEEENEPNSNL' A
#
# COMPACT_ATOMS: atom_id res chain seq x y z
N MET A 1 0.27 16.42 -8.51
CA MET A 1 -0.26 16.61 -7.15
C MET A 1 0.44 17.78 -6.49
N ASN A 2 -0.33 18.63 -5.79
CA ASN A 2 0.23 19.64 -4.91
C ASN A 2 0.65 19.03 -3.55
N TYR A 3 1.39 19.80 -2.74
CA TYR A 3 1.91 19.31 -1.46
C TYR A 3 0.81 18.86 -0.50
N ALA A 4 -0.31 19.58 -0.42
CA ALA A 4 -1.43 19.21 0.45
C ALA A 4 -2.12 17.92 -0.02
N GLU A 5 -2.22 17.68 -1.33
CA GLU A 5 -2.74 16.45 -1.89
C GLU A 5 -1.82 15.25 -1.65
N LYS A 6 -0.50 15.49 -1.64
CA LYS A 6 0.51 14.48 -1.29
C LYS A 6 0.41 14.10 0.18
N LEU A 7 0.34 15.08 1.09
CA LEU A 7 0.17 14.80 2.52
C LEU A 7 -1.10 14.00 2.81
N LYS A 8 -2.24 14.39 2.22
CA LYS A 8 -3.49 13.63 2.36
C LYS A 8 -3.39 12.21 1.82
N GLN A 9 -2.61 12.00 0.76
CA GLN A 9 -2.38 10.66 0.22
C GLN A 9 -1.50 9.82 1.15
N GLU A 10 -0.45 10.41 1.72
CA GLU A 10 0.41 9.73 2.71
C GLU A 10 -0.37 9.36 3.98
N GLU A 11 -1.23 10.25 4.48
CA GLU A 11 -2.13 9.97 5.60
C GLU A 11 -3.07 8.79 5.27
N ALA A 12 -3.68 8.82 4.09
CA ALA A 12 -4.58 7.76 3.64
C ALA A 12 -3.90 6.39 3.51
N TYR A 13 -2.65 6.35 3.02
CA TYR A 13 -1.88 5.10 2.97
C TYR A 13 -1.56 4.58 4.37
N LYS A 14 -1.19 5.45 5.31
CA LYS A 14 -0.95 5.03 6.71
C LYS A 14 -2.20 4.45 7.35
N GLU A 15 -3.37 5.04 7.10
CA GLU A 15 -4.64 4.49 7.58
C GLU A 15 -4.91 3.10 7.00
N TYR A 16 -4.60 2.89 5.72
CA TYR A 16 -4.74 1.59 5.09
C TYR A 16 -3.76 0.55 5.65
N GLU A 17 -2.49 0.90 5.84
CA GLU A 17 -1.50 0.01 6.47
C GLU A 17 -1.91 -0.38 7.89
N MET A 18 -2.43 0.56 8.68
CA MET A 18 -2.98 0.27 10.01
C MET A 18 -4.18 -0.68 9.95
N TYR A 19 -5.06 -0.52 8.96
CA TYR A 19 -6.17 -1.43 8.73
C TYR A 19 -5.68 -2.84 8.39
N LEU A 20 -4.72 -2.97 7.47
CA LEU A 20 -4.12 -4.27 7.11
C LEU A 20 -3.44 -4.94 8.30
N ALA A 21 -2.67 -4.19 9.09
CA ALA A 21 -2.01 -4.71 10.29
C ALA A 21 -3.03 -5.24 11.30
N LYS A 22 -4.15 -4.53 11.48
CA LYS A 22 -5.24 -4.98 12.34
C LYS A 22 -5.90 -6.25 11.82
N GLN A 23 -6.20 -6.32 10.53
CA GLN A 23 -6.76 -7.55 9.92
C GLN A 23 -5.82 -8.73 10.10
N PHE A 24 -4.52 -8.50 9.94
CA PHE A 24 -3.50 -9.51 10.19
C PHE A 24 -3.46 -9.96 11.65
N GLU A 25 -3.47 -9.03 12.61
CA GLU A 25 -3.48 -9.35 14.05
C GLU A 25 -4.74 -10.13 14.47
N GLU A 26 -5.89 -9.84 13.84
CA GLU A 26 -7.16 -10.51 14.11
C GLU A 26 -7.31 -11.85 13.35
N SER A 27 -6.47 -12.10 12.34
CA SER A 27 -6.48 -13.35 11.57
C SER A 27 -5.89 -14.52 12.37
N GLN A 28 -6.41 -15.74 12.14
CA GLN A 28 -5.95 -16.92 12.89
C GLN A 28 -4.62 -17.49 12.38
N ASP A 29 -4.33 -17.33 11.10
CA ASP A 29 -3.20 -17.92 10.38
C ASP A 29 -2.37 -16.88 9.61
N GLY A 30 -2.68 -15.58 9.76
CA GLY A 30 -2.06 -14.51 9.00
C GLY A 30 -2.74 -14.25 7.66
N GLU A 31 -3.77 -15.02 7.29
CA GLU A 31 -4.52 -14.84 6.06
C GLU A 31 -5.87 -14.13 6.33
N PHE A 32 -6.16 -13.12 5.52
CA PHE A 32 -7.44 -12.41 5.54
C PHE A 32 -7.80 -11.97 4.13
N GLU A 33 -9.11 -11.90 3.86
CA GLU A 33 -9.64 -11.42 2.59
C GLU A 33 -10.30 -10.06 2.78
N ILE A 34 -9.98 -9.12 1.91
CA ILE A 34 -10.68 -7.84 1.80
C ILE A 34 -11.74 -8.01 0.72
N ASN A 35 -13.02 -7.94 1.09
CA ASN A 35 -14.10 -8.08 0.11
C ASN A 35 -14.25 -6.82 -0.75
N ASP A 36 -15.01 -6.92 -1.84
CA ASP A 36 -15.23 -5.82 -2.79
C ASP A 36 -15.80 -4.55 -2.14
N ASP A 37 -16.66 -4.70 -1.12
CA ASP A 37 -17.26 -3.55 -0.44
C ASP A 37 -16.27 -2.85 0.50
N GLU A 38 -15.34 -3.59 1.09
CA GLU A 38 -14.22 -3.03 1.85
C GLU A 38 -13.15 -2.45 0.92
N SER A 39 -12.91 -3.06 -0.23
CA SER A 39 -12.01 -2.55 -1.26
C SER A 39 -12.44 -1.16 -1.76
N LYS A 40 -13.75 -0.95 -1.96
CA LYS A 40 -14.31 0.36 -2.34
C LYS A 40 -14.01 1.46 -1.35
N LYS A 41 -13.86 1.14 -0.06
CA LYS A 41 -13.48 2.14 0.96
C LYS A 41 -12.12 2.73 0.66
N TRP A 42 -11.24 1.99 -0.03
CA TRP A 42 -9.87 2.35 -0.33
C TRP A 42 -9.66 2.76 -1.80
N ASP A 43 -10.71 2.84 -2.61
CA ASP A 43 -10.60 3.22 -4.03
C ASP A 43 -9.98 4.61 -4.22
N TYR A 44 -10.12 5.51 -3.24
CA TYR A 44 -9.49 6.84 -3.26
C TYR A 44 -7.96 6.79 -3.16
N LEU A 45 -7.38 5.66 -2.74
CA LEU A 45 -5.93 5.40 -2.80
C LEU A 45 -5.47 5.10 -4.24
N LYS A 46 -6.35 4.54 -5.08
CA LYS A 46 -6.11 4.32 -6.51
C LYS A 46 -6.16 5.67 -7.23
N LYS A 47 -5.07 6.41 -7.21
CA LYS A 47 -4.89 7.52 -8.16
C LYS A 47 -4.27 6.95 -9.44
N ASP A 48 -4.81 7.33 -10.59
CA ASP A 48 -4.30 7.09 -11.96
C ASP A 48 -2.82 7.50 -12.20
N HIS A 49 -2.18 8.06 -11.18
CA HIS A 49 -0.77 8.43 -11.14
C HIS A 49 0.05 7.56 -10.17
N GLN A 50 -0.44 6.38 -9.80
CA GLN A 50 0.42 5.26 -9.45
C GLN A 50 1.18 4.84 -10.71
N SER A 51 2.06 5.73 -11.20
CA SER A 51 3.32 5.25 -11.73
C SER A 51 3.88 4.44 -10.58
N LEU A 52 3.82 3.13 -10.71
CA LEU A 52 4.89 2.27 -10.27
C LEU A 52 6.19 2.88 -10.82
N GLU A 53 6.69 3.96 -10.24
CA GLU A 53 8.10 4.00 -9.90
C GLU A 53 8.24 2.84 -8.91
N ILE A 54 8.28 1.62 -9.48
CA ILE A 54 9.17 0.60 -9.02
C ILE A 54 10.48 1.38 -8.94
N ILE A 55 10.78 1.90 -7.74
CA ILE A 55 12.17 1.95 -7.33
C ILE A 55 12.54 0.49 -7.47
N GLU A 56 13.13 0.14 -8.62
CA GLU A 56 13.97 -1.02 -8.73
C GLU A 56 14.98 -0.74 -7.63
N GLU A 57 14.67 -1.23 -6.42
CA GLU A 57 15.65 -1.49 -5.39
C GLU A 57 16.75 -2.17 -6.18
N GLU A 58 17.84 -1.41 -6.37
CA GLU A 58 18.93 -1.79 -7.24
C GLU A 58 19.17 -3.26 -6.98
N ASN A 59 18.91 -4.09 -7.99
CA ASN A 59 19.46 -5.43 -7.99
C ASN A 59 20.95 -5.21 -7.82
N GLU A 60 21.47 -5.34 -6.59
CA GLU A 60 22.88 -5.57 -6.36
C GLU A 60 23.23 -6.66 -7.37
N PRO A 61 24.14 -6.40 -8.34
CA PRO A 61 24.58 -7.48 -9.19
C PRO A 61 25.24 -8.44 -8.22
N ASN A 62 24.70 -9.65 -8.17
CA ASN A 62 25.30 -10.80 -7.50
C ASN A 62 26.77 -10.86 -7.94
N SER A 63 27.68 -10.25 -7.18
CA SER A 63 29.10 -10.21 -7.47
C SER A 63 29.71 -11.50 -6.93
N ASN A 64 29.26 -12.61 -7.50
CA ASN A 64 30.04 -13.84 -7.50
C ASN A 64 31.05 -13.74 -8.66
N LEU A 65 32.25 -13.26 -8.33
CA LEU A 65 33.49 -13.57 -9.01
C LEU A 65 34.66 -13.41 -8.03
#